data_AF-A0A9N8E3Q8-F1
#
_entry.id   AF-A0A9N8E3Q8-F1
#
_cell.length_a   1.000
_cell.length_b   1.000
_cell.length_c   1.000
_cell.angle_alpha   90.00
_cell.angle_beta   90.00
_cell.angle_gamma   90.00
#
_symmetry.space_group_name_H-M   'P 1'
#
loop_
_entity.id
_entity.type
_entity.pdbx_description
1 polymer ?
#
loop_
_entity_poly.entity_id
_entity_poly.type
_entity_poly.pdbx_seq_one_letter_code
_entity_poly.pdbx_strand_id
1 'polypeptide(L)'
;MAKKGRKSKKQAVEDEETWAKSNAKALLKDDIISGRLNGMMPQQIHQSRPEFLAYGLSQFRSNYYTLRDAVAKNFNRMAKDCMYFGMDMSLMKQLRANNPQEKIPWHRSPAKKLLEIDIATGIHLQIDPETGKKRKPLSIYKSREEYQDHDLKVFRNHIYQEIKRLEKRESNLRFEKKKYRVRTIIAVEDAIDLVQRGEMKESEEAVKRMVEKQQEEADNEQQQEEADNEQQQEKDDRSAISVATGGSSTASKSSSILARKRAAASKKRATAVP
;
A
#
# COMPACT_ATOMS: atom_id res chain seq x y z
N MET A 1 55.10 26.20 -0.20
CA MET A 1 54.23 25.07 0.24
C MET A 1 53.13 24.86 -0.79
N ALA A 2 53.25 23.83 -1.63
CA ALA A 2 52.34 23.59 -2.75
C ALA A 2 51.19 22.65 -2.33
N LYS A 3 49.95 23.15 -2.33
CA LYS A 3 48.74 22.35 -2.10
C LYS A 3 48.44 21.52 -3.36
N LYS A 4 48.72 20.22 -3.31
CA LYS A 4 48.28 19.26 -4.34
C LYS A 4 46.75 19.18 -4.31
N GLY A 5 46.12 19.80 -5.32
CA GLY A 5 44.69 19.66 -5.57
C GLY A 5 44.34 18.24 -5.98
N ARG A 6 43.59 17.53 -5.13
CA ARG A 6 42.92 16.27 -5.47
C ARG A 6 41.79 16.59 -6.45
N LYS A 7 42.04 16.42 -7.75
CA LYS A 7 41.00 16.41 -8.77
C LYS A 7 40.10 15.20 -8.54
N SER A 8 38.86 15.44 -8.12
CA SER A 8 37.81 14.42 -8.03
C SER A 8 37.46 13.93 -9.43
N LYS A 9 37.99 12.77 -9.80
CA LYS A 9 37.61 12.01 -10.99
C LYS A 9 36.22 11.42 -10.75
N LYS A 10 35.21 12.28 -10.84
CA LYS A 10 33.77 11.96 -10.73
C LYS A 10 33.21 11.98 -12.16
N GLN A 11 33.57 10.97 -12.95
CA GLN A 11 33.06 10.75 -14.29
C GLN A 11 32.60 9.30 -14.39
N ALA A 12 31.31 9.12 -14.66
CA ALA A 12 30.67 7.94 -15.24
C ALA A 12 31.31 6.59 -14.89
N VAL A 13 31.10 6.12 -13.66
CA VAL A 13 31.04 4.68 -13.42
C VAL A 13 29.65 4.31 -13.91
N GLU A 14 29.55 3.75 -15.11
CA GLU A 14 28.40 2.94 -15.49
C GLU A 14 28.07 2.05 -14.29
N ASP A 15 26.83 2.08 -13.81
CA ASP A 15 26.41 1.41 -12.58
C ASP A 15 26.77 -0.08 -12.65
N GLU A 16 27.98 -0.45 -12.20
CA GLU A 16 28.42 -1.84 -12.12
C GLU A 16 27.37 -2.56 -11.29
N GLU A 17 26.63 -3.46 -11.95
CA GLU A 17 25.51 -4.16 -11.36
C GLU A 17 26.04 -5.00 -10.19
N THR A 18 25.93 -4.45 -8.98
CA THR A 18 26.42 -5.11 -7.78
C THR A 18 25.78 -6.49 -7.69
N TRP A 19 26.58 -7.52 -7.37
CA TRP A 19 26.10 -8.92 -7.21
C TRP A 19 24.80 -9.02 -6.40
N ALA A 20 24.63 -8.15 -5.40
CA ALA A 20 23.46 -8.12 -4.54
C ALA A 20 22.14 -7.95 -5.31
N LYS A 21 22.15 -7.17 -6.39
CA LYS A 21 21.00 -6.80 -7.24
C LYS A 21 21.04 -7.44 -8.62
N SER A 22 22.05 -8.26 -8.92
CA SER A 22 22.25 -8.73 -10.28
C SER A 22 21.30 -9.82 -10.73
N ASN A 23 21.01 -9.83 -12.03
CA ASN A 23 20.22 -10.90 -12.66
C ASN A 23 20.86 -12.28 -12.44
N ALA A 24 22.20 -12.36 -12.50
CA ALA A 24 22.96 -13.58 -12.22
C ALA A 24 22.62 -14.19 -10.85
N LYS A 25 22.51 -13.38 -9.80
CA LYS A 25 22.14 -13.87 -8.46
C LYS A 25 20.69 -14.38 -8.42
N ALA A 26 19.77 -13.72 -9.12
CA ALA A 26 18.37 -14.14 -9.20
C ALA A 26 18.25 -15.50 -9.90
N LEU A 27 18.85 -15.66 -11.08
CA LEU A 27 18.90 -16.92 -11.82
C LEU A 27 19.55 -18.04 -11.01
N LEU A 28 20.68 -17.76 -10.36
CA LEU A 28 21.38 -18.74 -9.53
C LEU A 28 20.50 -19.19 -8.35
N LYS A 29 19.76 -18.27 -7.74
CA LYS A 29 18.84 -18.58 -6.63
C LYS A 29 17.72 -19.50 -7.10
N ASP A 30 17.13 -19.23 -8.26
CA ASP A 30 16.05 -20.04 -8.82
C ASP A 30 16.54 -21.43 -9.24
N ASP A 31 17.75 -21.52 -9.80
CA ASP A 31 18.39 -22.79 -10.14
C ASP A 31 18.73 -23.64 -8.88
N ILE A 32 19.08 -23.01 -7.75
CA ILE A 32 19.25 -23.69 -6.45
C ILE A 32 17.90 -24.18 -5.92
N ILE A 33 16.86 -23.33 -5.95
CA ILE A 33 15.51 -23.66 -5.44
C ILE A 33 14.88 -24.79 -6.25
N SER A 34 15.03 -24.78 -7.57
CA SER A 34 14.54 -25.82 -8.47
C SER A 34 15.34 -27.13 -8.40
N GLY A 35 16.50 -27.12 -7.73
CA GLY A 35 17.38 -28.28 -7.61
C GLY A 35 18.15 -28.63 -8.89
N ARG A 36 18.12 -27.76 -9.93
CA ARG A 36 18.82 -27.98 -11.21
C ARG A 36 20.34 -28.10 -11.04
N LEU A 37 20.91 -27.45 -10.02
CA LEU A 37 22.35 -27.43 -9.75
C LEU A 37 22.81 -28.52 -8.78
N ASN A 38 21.92 -29.44 -8.38
CA ASN A 38 22.29 -30.51 -7.47
C ASN A 38 23.33 -31.42 -8.12
N GLY A 39 24.49 -31.56 -7.46
CA GLY A 39 25.61 -32.40 -7.94
C GLY A 39 26.57 -31.72 -8.92
N MET A 40 26.29 -30.48 -9.36
CA MET A 40 27.21 -29.72 -10.21
C MET A 40 28.29 -29.01 -9.40
N MET A 41 29.51 -28.98 -9.92
CA MET A 41 30.61 -28.21 -9.33
C MET A 41 30.46 -26.72 -9.65
N PRO A 42 30.87 -25.79 -8.77
CA PRO A 42 30.74 -24.34 -9.01
C PRO A 42 31.34 -23.87 -10.34
N GLN A 43 32.40 -24.53 -10.81
CA GLN A 43 33.02 -24.24 -12.12
C GLN A 43 32.11 -24.60 -13.30
N GLN A 44 31.42 -25.74 -13.24
CA GLN A 44 30.46 -26.14 -14.27
C GLN A 44 29.26 -25.21 -14.28
N ILE A 45 28.77 -24.83 -13.09
CA ILE A 45 27.68 -23.87 -12.94
C ILE A 45 28.08 -22.53 -13.54
N HIS A 46 29.28 -22.02 -13.23
CA HIS A 46 29.81 -20.76 -13.78
C HIS A 46 29.86 -20.75 -15.31
N GLN A 47 30.19 -21.89 -15.93
CA GLN A 47 30.25 -22.06 -17.38
C GLN A 47 28.88 -22.33 -18.03
N SER A 48 27.85 -22.66 -17.25
CA SER A 48 26.55 -23.06 -17.79
C SER A 48 25.73 -21.91 -18.38
N ARG A 49 25.96 -20.68 -17.93
CA ARG A 49 25.21 -19.50 -18.36
C ARG A 49 26.14 -18.29 -18.55
N PRO A 50 25.96 -17.49 -19.62
CA PRO A 50 26.81 -16.32 -19.89
C PRO A 50 26.71 -15.25 -18.80
N GLU A 51 25.57 -15.10 -18.12
CA GLU A 51 25.35 -14.13 -17.06
C GLU A 51 26.27 -14.36 -15.86
N PHE A 52 26.72 -15.60 -15.64
CA PHE A 52 27.65 -15.94 -14.56
C PHE A 52 29.10 -15.58 -14.90
N LEU A 53 29.45 -15.57 -16.19
CA LEU A 53 30.80 -15.25 -16.67
C LEU A 53 31.20 -13.80 -16.38
N ALA A 54 30.24 -12.89 -16.21
CA ALA A 54 30.47 -11.51 -15.80
C ALA A 54 31.18 -11.40 -14.43
N TYR A 55 31.10 -12.44 -13.60
CA TYR A 55 31.75 -12.50 -12.30
C TYR A 55 32.95 -13.44 -12.35
N GLY A 56 34.10 -13.03 -11.79
CA GLY A 56 35.27 -13.89 -11.71
C GLY A 56 34.99 -15.19 -10.94
N LEU A 57 35.49 -16.34 -11.42
CA LEU A 57 35.20 -17.68 -10.88
C LEU A 57 35.38 -17.77 -9.35
N SER A 58 36.42 -17.13 -8.80
CA SER A 58 36.68 -17.10 -7.36
C SER A 58 35.55 -16.41 -6.57
N GLN A 59 35.10 -15.24 -7.04
CA GLN A 59 33.99 -14.49 -6.44
C GLN A 59 32.68 -15.26 -6.59
N PHE A 60 32.43 -15.80 -7.79
CA PHE A 60 31.25 -16.62 -8.08
C PHE A 60 31.15 -17.83 -7.14
N ARG A 61 32.26 -18.55 -6.92
CA ARG A 61 32.30 -19.71 -6.01
C ARG A 61 31.89 -19.33 -4.58
N SER A 62 32.45 -18.24 -4.03
CA SER A 62 32.11 -17.75 -2.69
C SER A 62 30.62 -17.34 -2.61
N ASN A 63 30.15 -16.61 -3.62
CA ASN A 63 28.77 -16.17 -3.73
C ASN A 63 27.78 -17.34 -3.84
N TYR A 64 28.13 -18.38 -4.60
CA TYR A 64 27.32 -19.59 -4.75
C TYR A 64 27.11 -20.32 -3.42
N TYR A 65 28.18 -20.59 -2.66
CA TYR A 65 28.05 -21.27 -1.36
C TYR A 65 27.26 -20.42 -0.37
N THR A 66 27.54 -19.12 -0.31
CA THR A 66 26.79 -18.18 0.55
C THR A 66 25.30 -18.19 0.22
N LEU A 67 24.95 -18.15 -1.08
CA LEU A 67 23.56 -18.17 -1.53
C LEU A 67 22.89 -19.51 -1.24
N ARG A 68 23.58 -20.62 -1.48
CA ARG A 68 23.11 -21.98 -1.16
C ARG A 68 22.80 -22.13 0.33
N ASP A 69 23.71 -21.68 1.20
CA ASP A 69 23.51 -21.72 2.65
C ASP A 69 22.35 -20.82 3.09
N ALA A 70 22.21 -19.64 2.48
CA ALA A 70 21.08 -18.75 2.75
C ALA A 70 19.74 -19.39 2.34
N VAL A 71 19.69 -20.04 1.18
CA VAL A 71 18.50 -20.78 0.70
C VAL A 71 18.19 -21.94 1.65
N ALA A 72 19.18 -22.74 2.03
CA ALA A 72 19.00 -23.84 2.99
C ALA A 72 18.50 -23.36 4.36
N LYS A 73 19.05 -22.26 4.88
CA LYS A 73 18.57 -21.62 6.12
C LYS A 73 17.11 -21.18 6.00
N ASN A 74 16.70 -20.61 4.88
CA ASN A 74 15.32 -20.20 4.64
C ASN A 74 14.37 -21.40 4.58
N PHE A 75 14.75 -22.48 3.91
CA PHE A 75 13.96 -23.72 3.89
C PHE A 75 13.81 -24.33 5.28
N ASN A 76 14.90 -24.41 6.05
CA ASN A 76 14.87 -24.91 7.42
C ASN A 76 13.97 -24.05 8.33
N ARG A 77 14.01 -22.73 8.17
CA ARG A 77 13.12 -21.82 8.87
C ARG A 77 11.66 -22.07 8.48
N MET A 78 11.36 -22.13 7.19
CA MET A 78 10.01 -22.41 6.69
C MET A 78 9.47 -23.74 7.24
N ALA A 79 10.28 -24.80 7.25
CA ALA A 79 9.90 -26.09 7.80
C ALA A 79 9.57 -26.01 9.30
N LYS A 80 10.37 -25.29 10.09
CA LYS A 80 10.09 -25.03 11.52
C LYS A 80 8.80 -24.24 11.71
N ASP A 81 8.60 -23.18 10.91
CA ASP A 81 7.39 -22.35 10.97
C ASP A 81 6.13 -23.19 10.65
N CYS A 82 6.20 -24.08 9.64
CA CYS A 82 5.11 -25.01 9.34
C CYS A 82 4.84 -26.00 10.48
N MET A 83 5.89 -26.52 11.11
CA MET A 83 5.77 -27.44 12.25
C MET A 83 5.11 -26.74 13.46
N TYR A 84 5.58 -25.56 13.84
CA TYR A 84 5.02 -24.79 14.95
C TYR A 84 3.57 -24.40 14.68
N PHE A 85 3.25 -23.97 13.45
CA PHE A 85 1.88 -23.69 13.07
C PHE A 85 0.96 -24.92 13.23
N GLY A 86 1.44 -26.10 12.83
CA GLY A 86 0.72 -27.37 13.03
C GLY A 86 0.47 -27.68 14.51
N MET A 87 1.50 -27.50 15.35
CA MET A 87 1.41 -27.70 16.80
C MET A 87 0.41 -26.73 17.45
N ASP A 88 0.51 -25.44 17.15
CA ASP A 88 -0.39 -24.40 17.67
C ASP A 88 -1.84 -24.68 17.27
N MET A 89 -2.07 -25.08 16.02
CA MET A 89 -3.40 -25.45 15.54
C MET A 89 -3.96 -26.68 16.24
N SER A 90 -3.12 -27.67 16.57
CA SER A 90 -3.52 -28.85 17.34
C SER A 90 -3.89 -28.46 18.78
N LEU A 91 -3.05 -27.66 19.44
CA LEU A 91 -3.30 -27.16 20.79
C LEU A 91 -4.60 -26.36 20.85
N MET A 92 -4.82 -25.45 19.89
CA MET A 92 -6.06 -24.66 19.82
C MET A 92 -7.31 -25.52 19.57
N LYS A 93 -7.19 -26.65 18.86
CA LYS A 93 -8.30 -27.60 18.70
C LYS A 93 -8.60 -28.32 20.03
N GLN A 94 -7.57 -28.78 20.72
CA GLN A 94 -7.72 -29.45 22.02
C GLN A 94 -8.33 -28.53 23.07
N LEU A 95 -7.83 -27.29 23.18
CA LEU A 95 -8.37 -26.29 24.12
C LEU A 95 -9.86 -26.03 23.89
N ARG A 96 -10.31 -25.95 22.64
CA ARG A 96 -11.72 -25.77 22.29
C ARG A 96 -12.56 -27.01 22.54
N ALA A 97 -12.02 -28.21 22.27
CA ALA A 97 -12.72 -29.45 22.58
C ALA A 97 -12.94 -29.61 24.08
N ASN A 98 -11.97 -29.20 24.90
CA ASN A 98 -12.04 -29.28 26.36
C ASN A 98 -12.91 -28.18 26.98
N ASN A 99 -13.16 -27.06 26.28
CA ASN A 99 -13.99 -25.96 26.76
C ASN A 99 -15.15 -25.64 25.79
N PRO A 100 -16.17 -26.51 25.66
CA PRO A 100 -17.30 -26.26 24.76
C PRO A 100 -18.11 -25.01 25.10
N GLN A 101 -18.05 -24.56 26.37
CA GLN A 101 -18.74 -23.36 26.84
C GLN A 101 -17.99 -22.06 26.51
N GLU A 102 -16.77 -22.14 25.99
CA GLU A 102 -16.04 -20.93 25.59
C GLU A 102 -16.78 -20.22 24.45
N LYS A 103 -17.05 -18.93 24.63
CA LYS A 103 -17.77 -18.12 23.63
C LYS A 103 -17.09 -18.25 22.27
N ILE A 104 -17.90 -18.47 21.23
CA ILE A 104 -17.41 -18.58 19.85
C ILE A 104 -16.56 -17.34 19.55
N PRO A 105 -15.33 -17.47 19.05
CA PRO A 105 -14.53 -16.31 18.70
C PRO A 105 -15.22 -15.46 17.62
N TRP A 106 -15.19 -14.12 17.74
CA TRP A 106 -15.84 -13.19 16.82
C TRP A 106 -15.62 -13.53 15.33
N HIS A 107 -14.38 -13.89 14.96
CA HIS A 107 -14.03 -14.19 13.56
C HIS A 107 -14.74 -15.41 12.95
N ARG A 108 -15.33 -16.28 13.78
CA ARG A 108 -16.12 -17.46 13.37
C ARG A 108 -17.61 -17.29 13.61
N SER A 109 -18.00 -16.22 14.32
CA SER A 109 -19.40 -15.95 14.64
C SER A 109 -20.21 -15.62 13.38
N PRO A 110 -21.52 -15.91 13.37
CA PRO A 110 -22.43 -15.39 12.35
C PRO A 110 -22.50 -13.85 12.42
N ALA A 111 -22.37 -13.26 13.61
CA ALA A 111 -22.32 -11.83 13.84
C ALA A 111 -21.32 -11.10 12.94
N LYS A 112 -20.13 -11.66 12.72
CA LYS A 112 -19.16 -11.04 11.81
C LYS A 112 -19.69 -10.90 10.38
N LYS A 113 -20.30 -11.97 9.83
CA LYS A 113 -20.81 -11.97 8.45
C LYS A 113 -21.95 -10.96 8.29
N LEU A 114 -22.84 -10.92 9.27
CA LEU A 114 -23.96 -9.97 9.30
C LEU A 114 -23.45 -8.54 9.43
N LEU A 115 -22.41 -8.30 10.25
CA LEU A 115 -21.82 -6.98 10.38
C LEU A 115 -21.15 -6.52 9.07
N GLU A 116 -20.45 -7.41 8.37
CA GLU A 116 -19.88 -7.09 7.05
C GLU A 116 -20.98 -6.66 6.05
N ILE A 117 -22.14 -7.33 6.07
CA ILE A 117 -23.31 -6.96 5.24
C ILE A 117 -23.90 -5.62 5.69
N ASP A 118 -24.09 -5.40 6.99
CA ASP A 118 -24.67 -4.17 7.54
C ASP A 118 -23.78 -2.94 7.26
N ILE A 119 -22.47 -3.13 7.28
CA ILE A 119 -21.54 -2.06 6.93
C ILE A 119 -21.52 -1.83 5.42
N ALA A 120 -21.51 -2.89 4.59
CA ALA A 120 -21.57 -2.77 3.14
C ALA A 120 -22.86 -2.09 2.64
N THR A 121 -23.99 -2.35 3.31
CA THR A 121 -25.27 -1.68 3.04
C THR A 121 -25.36 -0.26 3.59
N GLY A 122 -24.33 0.22 4.30
CA GLY A 122 -24.28 1.58 4.82
C GLY A 122 -25.16 1.83 6.04
N ILE A 123 -25.63 0.80 6.76
CA ILE A 123 -26.51 0.95 7.94
C ILE A 123 -25.85 1.81 9.03
N HIS A 124 -24.52 1.71 9.15
CA HIS A 124 -23.74 2.53 10.08
C HIS A 124 -23.70 4.03 9.72
N LEU A 125 -24.02 4.39 8.47
CA LEU A 125 -24.09 5.78 7.99
C LEU A 125 -25.52 6.34 8.06
N GLN A 126 -26.53 5.48 8.15
CA GLN A 126 -27.93 5.89 8.24
C GLN A 126 -28.12 6.83 9.43
N ILE A 127 -28.92 7.87 9.21
CA ILE A 127 -29.25 8.87 10.22
C ILE A 127 -30.42 8.31 11.04
N ASP A 128 -30.25 8.22 12.35
CA ASP A 128 -31.34 7.86 13.25
C ASP A 128 -32.40 8.98 13.20
N PRO A 129 -33.67 8.68 12.84
CA PRO A 129 -34.69 9.69 12.62
C PRO A 129 -35.01 10.50 13.88
N GLU A 130 -34.89 9.89 15.06
CA GLU A 130 -35.14 10.56 16.34
C GLU A 130 -34.05 11.55 16.74
N THR A 131 -32.79 11.26 16.40
CA THR A 131 -31.64 12.05 16.90
C THR A 131 -30.99 12.93 15.83
N GLY A 132 -31.30 12.71 14.56
CA GLY A 132 -30.67 13.42 13.43
C GLY A 132 -29.16 13.15 13.30
N LYS A 133 -28.64 12.09 13.95
CA LYS A 133 -27.22 11.73 13.96
C LYS A 133 -27.01 10.36 13.33
N LYS A 134 -25.78 10.08 12.88
CA LYS A 134 -25.38 8.73 12.43
C LYS A 134 -25.72 7.68 13.48
N ARG A 135 -26.18 6.52 13.03
CA ARG A 135 -26.56 5.40 13.88
C ARG A 135 -25.48 5.06 14.90
N LYS A 136 -25.85 5.01 16.18
CA LYS A 136 -24.91 4.63 17.24
C LYS A 136 -24.61 3.12 17.16
N PRO A 137 -23.37 2.68 17.47
CA PRO A 137 -23.06 1.25 17.55
C PRO A 137 -24.00 0.44 18.47
N LEU A 138 -24.57 1.08 19.51
CA LEU A 138 -25.51 0.43 20.41
C LEU A 138 -26.86 0.10 19.74
N SER A 139 -27.35 0.94 18.82
CA SER A 139 -28.60 0.66 18.11
C SER A 139 -28.42 -0.45 17.08
N ILE A 140 -27.26 -0.50 16.41
CA ILE A 140 -26.89 -1.62 15.53
C ILE A 140 -26.76 -2.91 16.34
N TYR A 141 -26.12 -2.87 17.50
CA TYR A 141 -25.98 -4.04 18.37
C TYR A 141 -27.33 -4.65 18.79
N LYS A 142 -28.32 -3.79 19.10
CA LYS A 142 -29.66 -4.24 19.53
C LYS A 142 -30.55 -4.73 18.40
N SER A 143 -30.19 -4.49 17.13
CA SER A 143 -31.06 -4.81 16.00
C SER A 143 -31.06 -6.29 15.61
N ARG A 144 -30.04 -7.06 16.02
CA ARG A 144 -29.92 -8.48 15.73
C ARG A 144 -29.53 -9.24 17.01
N GLU A 145 -30.02 -10.46 17.17
CA GLU A 145 -29.74 -11.28 18.35
C GLU A 145 -28.32 -11.85 18.31
N GLU A 146 -27.82 -12.21 17.13
CA GLU A 146 -26.49 -12.78 16.93
C GLU A 146 -25.36 -11.84 17.38
N TYR A 147 -25.62 -10.53 17.37
CA TYR A 147 -24.67 -9.55 17.89
C TYR A 147 -24.53 -9.63 19.41
N GLN A 148 -25.58 -10.06 20.10
CA GLN A 148 -25.68 -10.09 21.56
C GLN A 148 -24.92 -11.27 22.18
N ASP A 149 -24.53 -12.26 21.38
CA ASP A 149 -23.62 -13.34 21.79
C ASP A 149 -22.25 -12.82 22.24
N HIS A 150 -21.89 -11.60 21.81
CA HIS A 150 -20.63 -10.95 22.10
C HIS A 150 -20.83 -9.73 22.99
N ASP A 151 -19.84 -9.41 23.82
CA ASP A 151 -19.86 -8.19 24.60
C ASP A 151 -19.94 -6.95 23.69
N LEU A 152 -20.78 -5.99 24.06
CA LEU A 152 -20.98 -4.73 23.36
C LEU A 152 -19.65 -4.00 23.10
N LYS A 153 -18.69 -4.09 24.02
CA LYS A 153 -17.35 -3.49 23.84
C LYS A 153 -16.60 -4.14 22.67
N VAL A 154 -16.64 -5.47 22.56
CA VAL A 154 -16.03 -6.24 21.47
C VAL A 154 -16.70 -5.92 20.15
N PHE A 155 -18.03 -5.89 20.13
CA PHE A 155 -18.81 -5.53 18.94
C PHE A 155 -18.48 -4.12 18.41
N ARG A 156 -18.45 -3.11 19.30
CA ARG A 156 -18.07 -1.73 18.95
C ARG A 156 -16.69 -1.67 18.29
N ASN A 157 -15.71 -2.36 18.85
CA ASN A 157 -14.36 -2.40 18.29
C ASN A 157 -14.36 -2.99 16.87
N HIS A 158 -15.14 -4.04 16.62
CA HIS A 158 -15.24 -4.65 15.30
C HIS A 158 -15.95 -3.78 14.27
N ILE A 159 -16.95 -2.97 14.66
CA ILE A 159 -17.51 -1.93 13.77
C ILE A 159 -16.40 -1.00 13.28
N TYR A 160 -15.61 -0.44 14.18
CA TYR A 160 -14.54 0.50 13.80
C TYR A 160 -13.45 -0.16 12.95
N GLN A 161 -13.08 -1.40 13.27
CA GLN A 161 -12.11 -2.15 12.47
C GLN A 161 -12.62 -2.40 11.05
N GLU A 162 -13.90 -2.72 10.90
CA GLU A 162 -14.48 -3.05 9.61
C GLU A 162 -14.69 -1.80 8.75
N ILE A 163 -15.12 -0.67 9.33
CA ILE A 163 -15.12 0.63 8.64
C ILE A 163 -13.71 0.98 8.14
N LYS A 164 -12.71 0.88 9.02
CA LYS A 164 -11.31 1.12 8.65
C LYS A 164 -10.81 0.14 7.58
N ARG A 165 -11.29 -1.11 7.60
CA ARG A 165 -10.98 -2.12 6.58
C ARG A 165 -11.55 -1.72 5.22
N LEU A 166 -12.78 -1.23 5.18
CA LEU A 166 -13.43 -0.73 3.97
C LEU A 166 -12.73 0.51 3.43
N GLU A 167 -12.49 1.53 4.25
CA GLU A 167 -11.74 2.73 3.85
C GLU A 167 -10.37 2.36 3.26
N LYS A 168 -9.69 1.37 3.84
CA LYS A 168 -8.41 0.87 3.31
C LYS A 168 -8.55 0.10 2.00
N ARG A 169 -9.66 -0.60 1.80
CA ARG A 169 -9.97 -1.34 0.57
C ARG A 169 -10.36 -0.36 -0.55
N GLU A 170 -11.20 0.63 -0.24
CA GLU A 170 -11.64 1.68 -1.17
C GLU A 170 -10.50 2.58 -1.57
N SER A 171 -9.70 3.05 -0.59
CA SER A 171 -8.53 3.85 -0.90
C SER A 171 -7.55 3.08 -1.79
N ASN A 172 -7.50 1.74 -1.69
CA ASN A 172 -6.71 0.84 -2.54
C ASN A 172 -5.23 1.24 -2.76
N LEU A 173 -4.72 2.27 -2.07
CA LEU A 173 -3.42 2.92 -2.30
C LEU A 173 -2.27 1.93 -2.17
N ARG A 174 -2.44 0.92 -1.32
CA ARG A 174 -1.46 -0.15 -1.12
C ARG A 174 -1.46 -1.15 -2.28
N PHE A 175 -2.62 -1.41 -2.88
CA PHE A 175 -2.75 -2.36 -3.98
C PHE A 175 -2.53 -1.70 -5.34
N GLU A 176 -2.89 -0.43 -5.54
CA GLU A 176 -2.57 0.29 -6.78
C GLU A 176 -1.06 0.32 -7.00
N LYS A 177 -0.27 0.73 -6.00
CA LYS A 177 1.21 0.66 -6.10
C LYS A 177 1.74 -0.75 -6.41
N LYS A 178 1.05 -1.80 -5.94
CA LYS A 178 1.42 -3.19 -6.24
C LYS A 178 0.97 -3.60 -7.66
N LYS A 179 -0.20 -3.17 -8.11
CA LYS A 179 -0.70 -3.37 -9.48
C LYS A 179 0.20 -2.70 -10.50
N TYR A 180 0.65 -1.47 -10.25
CA TYR A 180 1.64 -0.79 -11.09
C TYR A 180 2.91 -1.63 -11.22
N ARG A 181 3.50 -2.09 -10.10
CA ARG A 181 4.70 -2.95 -10.15
C ARG A 181 4.49 -4.24 -10.93
N VAL A 182 3.36 -4.91 -10.74
CA VAL A 182 3.06 -6.16 -11.46
C VAL A 182 2.83 -5.89 -12.95
N ARG A 183 2.11 -4.83 -13.33
CA ARG A 183 1.95 -4.42 -14.73
C ARG A 183 3.30 -4.09 -15.37
N THR A 184 4.18 -3.38 -14.67
CA THR A 184 5.52 -3.07 -15.17
C THR A 184 6.35 -4.34 -15.37
N ILE A 185 6.29 -5.30 -14.44
CA ILE A 185 7.00 -6.58 -14.59
C ILE A 185 6.48 -7.34 -15.81
N ILE A 186 5.17 -7.48 -15.97
CA ILE A 186 4.56 -8.16 -17.13
C ILE A 186 4.94 -7.45 -18.43
N ALA A 187 4.87 -6.12 -18.48
CA ALA A 187 5.26 -5.36 -19.67
C ALA A 187 6.75 -5.52 -20.02
N VAL A 188 7.62 -5.68 -19.01
CA VAL A 188 9.05 -5.96 -19.22
C VAL A 188 9.25 -7.39 -19.72
N GLU A 189 8.54 -8.38 -19.17
CA GLU A 189 8.58 -9.78 -19.63
C GLU A 189 8.09 -9.89 -21.09
N ASP A 190 6.95 -9.27 -21.42
CA ASP A 190 6.42 -9.22 -22.78
C ASP A 190 7.42 -8.55 -23.76
N ALA A 191 8.07 -7.46 -23.34
CA ALA A 191 9.09 -6.80 -24.13
C ALA A 191 10.33 -7.69 -24.36
N ILE A 192 10.78 -8.44 -23.35
CA ILE A 192 11.88 -9.40 -23.48
C ILE A 192 11.51 -10.52 -24.47
N ASP A 193 10.28 -11.04 -24.40
CA ASP A 193 9.79 -12.08 -25.32
C ASP A 193 9.70 -11.58 -26.77
N LEU A 194 9.30 -10.32 -27.00
CA LEU A 194 9.29 -9.68 -28.32
C LEU A 194 10.71 -9.52 -28.88
N VAL A 195 11.67 -9.10 -28.04
CA VAL A 195 13.09 -8.99 -28.42
C VAL A 195 13.65 -10.36 -28.85
N GLN A 196 13.31 -11.42 -28.12
CA GLN A 196 13.78 -12.78 -28.45
C GLN A 196 13.22 -13.32 -29.77
N ARG A 197 12.07 -12.82 -30.25
CA ARG A 197 11.46 -13.22 -31.53
C ARG A 197 12.02 -12.49 -32.75
N GLY A 198 12.90 -11.50 -32.57
CA GLY A 198 13.50 -10.76 -33.68
C GLY A 198 12.60 -9.69 -34.30
N GLU A 199 11.46 -9.37 -33.65
CA GLU A 199 10.49 -8.35 -34.07
C GLU A 199 10.86 -6.95 -33.52
N MET A 200 12.14 -6.71 -33.20
CA MET A 200 12.60 -5.52 -32.45
C MET A 200 12.21 -4.19 -33.09
N LYS A 201 12.16 -4.11 -34.42
CA LYS A 201 11.86 -2.84 -35.09
C LYS A 201 10.42 -2.40 -34.88
N GLU A 202 9.47 -3.34 -34.89
CA GLU A 202 8.07 -3.02 -34.63
C GLU A 202 7.81 -2.79 -33.13
N SER A 203 8.48 -3.54 -32.24
CA SER A 203 8.31 -3.36 -30.80
C SER A 203 8.92 -2.06 -30.27
N GLU A 204 10.09 -1.63 -30.77
CA GLU A 204 10.68 -0.34 -30.39
C GLU A 204 9.81 0.83 -30.85
N GLU A 205 9.26 0.74 -32.06
CA GLU A 205 8.35 1.76 -32.58
C GLU A 205 7.03 1.79 -31.80
N ALA A 206 6.51 0.62 -31.39
CA ALA A 206 5.33 0.53 -30.53
C ALA A 206 5.57 1.13 -29.14
N VAL A 207 6.71 0.86 -28.51
CA VAL A 207 7.08 1.47 -27.22
C VAL A 207 7.25 2.98 -27.36
N LYS A 208 7.90 3.45 -28.44
CA LYS A 208 8.05 4.89 -28.71
C LYS A 208 6.70 5.58 -28.86
N ARG A 209 5.77 5.00 -29.63
CA ARG A 209 4.39 5.51 -29.77
C ARG A 209 3.63 5.50 -28.45
N MET A 210 3.83 4.49 -27.60
CA MET A 210 3.19 4.43 -26.29
C MET A 210 3.70 5.53 -25.35
N VAL A 211 5.00 5.82 -25.36
CA VAL A 211 5.61 6.90 -24.59
C VAL A 211 5.15 8.27 -25.10
N GLU A 212 5.12 8.46 -26.41
CA GLU A 212 4.65 9.70 -27.05
C GLU A 212 3.18 9.96 -26.73
N LYS A 213 2.34 8.94 -26.79
CA LYS A 213 0.93 9.04 -26.38
C LYS A 213 0.75 9.37 -24.89
N GLN A 214 1.58 8.81 -24.01
CA GLN A 214 1.54 9.15 -22.58
C GLN A 214 1.95 10.61 -22.33
N GLN A 215 2.90 11.12 -23.11
CA GLN A 215 3.31 12.52 -23.04
C GLN A 215 2.18 13.44 -23.53
N GLU A 216 1.54 13.11 -24.66
CA GLU A 216 0.38 13.87 -25.17
C GLU A 216 -0.81 13.86 -24.20
N GLU A 217 -1.10 12.73 -23.55
CA GLU A 217 -2.15 12.65 -22.52
C GLU A 217 -1.82 13.52 -21.31
N ALA A 218 -0.55 13.53 -20.86
CA ALA A 218 -0.10 14.39 -19.76
C ALA A 218 -0.15 15.88 -20.12
N ASP A 219 0.24 16.24 -21.34
CA ASP A 219 0.20 17.62 -21.83
C ASP A 219 -1.26 18.10 -22.00
N ASN A 220 -2.18 17.24 -22.44
CA ASN A 220 -3.62 17.54 -22.49
C ASN A 220 -4.24 17.69 -21.09
N GLU A 221 -3.88 16.85 -20.13
CA GLU A 221 -4.33 16.99 -18.74
C GLU A 221 -3.85 18.32 -18.13
N GLN A 222 -2.61 18.73 -18.39
CA GLN A 222 -2.08 20.03 -17.96
C GLN A 222 -2.84 21.20 -18.60
N GLN A 223 -3.10 21.16 -19.91
CA GLN A 223 -3.87 22.20 -20.60
C GLN A 223 -5.30 22.31 -20.06
N GLN A 224 -5.94 21.18 -19.74
CA GLN A 224 -7.26 21.18 -19.14
C GLN A 224 -7.27 21.79 -17.73
N GLU A 225 -6.26 21.48 -16.90
CA GLU A 225 -6.11 22.05 -15.56
C GLU A 225 -5.84 23.57 -15.60
N GLU A 226 -5.04 24.03 -16.57
CA GLU A 226 -4.83 25.47 -16.81
C GLU A 226 -6.12 26.18 -17.24
N ALA A 227 -6.88 25.60 -18.18
CA ALA A 227 -8.16 26.15 -18.63
C ALA A 227 -9.21 26.22 -17.51
N ASP A 228 -9.27 25.20 -16.65
CA ASP A 228 -10.18 25.17 -15.51
C ASP A 228 -9.79 26.23 -14.46
N ASN A 229 -8.49 26.45 -14.24
CA ASN A 229 -7.98 27.51 -13.36
C ASN A 229 -8.29 28.92 -13.90
N GLU A 230 -8.12 29.16 -15.20
CA GLU A 230 -8.48 30.44 -15.83
C GLU A 230 -9.99 30.74 -15.72
N GLN A 231 -10.83 29.75 -15.98
CA GLN A 231 -12.28 29.90 -15.82
C GLN A 231 -12.69 30.18 -14.37
N GLN A 232 -11.98 29.58 -13.41
CA GLN A 232 -12.22 29.84 -11.99
C GLN A 232 -11.80 31.26 -11.61
N GLN A 233 -10.65 31.74 -12.12
CA GLN A 233 -10.19 33.10 -11.90
C GLN A 233 -11.16 34.14 -12.50
N GLU A 234 -11.67 33.93 -13.73
CA GLU A 234 -12.67 34.82 -14.32
C GLU A 234 -13.99 34.87 -13.52
N LYS A 235 -14.42 33.74 -12.95
CA LYS A 235 -15.61 33.70 -12.08
C LYS A 235 -15.39 34.51 -10.81
N ASP A 236 -14.21 34.38 -10.20
CA ASP A 236 -13.85 35.11 -8.99
C ASP A 236 -13.76 36.63 -9.28
N ASP A 237 -13.17 37.04 -10.40
CA ASP A 237 -13.09 38.45 -10.81
C ASP A 237 -14.47 39.06 -11.14
N ARG A 238 -15.34 38.33 -11.85
CA ARG A 238 -16.73 38.75 -12.09
C ARG A 238 -17.52 38.89 -10.79
N SER A 239 -17.30 38.00 -9.83
CA SER A 239 -17.94 38.09 -8.52
C SER A 239 -17.49 39.35 -7.76
N ALA A 240 -16.20 39.73 -7.83
CA ALA A 240 -15.67 40.94 -7.20
C ALA A 240 -16.27 42.23 -7.80
N ILE A 241 -16.48 42.30 -9.11
CA ILE A 241 -17.09 43.47 -9.78
C ILE A 241 -18.58 43.63 -9.43
N SER A 242 -19.31 42.52 -9.26
CA SER A 242 -20.72 42.56 -8.83
C SER A 242 -20.92 43.08 -7.40
N VAL A 243 -19.94 42.85 -6.51
CA VAL A 243 -19.95 43.35 -5.13
C VAL A 243 -19.66 44.86 -5.07
N ALA A 244 -18.88 45.40 -6.02
CA ALA A 244 -18.55 46.82 -6.06
C ALA A 244 -19.68 47.72 -6.61
N THR A 245 -20.65 47.16 -7.36
CA THR A 245 -21.76 47.93 -7.97
C THR A 245 -23.09 47.79 -7.22
N GLY A 246 -23.24 46.80 -6.35
CA GLY A 246 -24.39 46.63 -5.46
C GLY A 246 -24.20 47.28 -4.08
N GLY A 247 -23.92 48.58 -4.03
CA GLY A 247 -23.49 49.27 -2.81
C GLY A 247 -24.07 50.67 -2.59
N SER A 248 -25.33 50.91 -2.96
CA SER A 248 -26.08 52.08 -2.49
C SER A 248 -27.54 51.71 -2.26
N SER A 249 -27.84 51.03 -1.15
CA SER A 249 -29.07 51.29 -0.41
C SER A 249 -29.10 50.53 0.93
N THR A 250 -29.46 51.28 1.97
CA THR A 250 -29.91 50.86 3.30
C THR A 250 -28.86 50.38 4.30
N ALA A 251 -28.48 51.39 5.11
CA ALA A 251 -28.25 51.28 6.53
C ALA A 251 -29.08 50.20 7.24
N SER A 252 -28.48 49.62 8.30
CA SER A 252 -29.05 49.48 9.65
C SER A 252 -28.79 48.09 10.25
N LYS A 253 -28.10 48.11 11.40
CA LYS A 253 -28.07 47.09 12.47
C LYS A 253 -27.31 45.78 12.16
N SER A 254 -26.13 45.63 12.77
CA SER A 254 -25.89 44.59 13.80
C SER A 254 -24.42 44.55 14.25
N SER A 255 -24.00 45.58 14.98
CA SER A 255 -22.84 45.49 15.89
C SER A 255 -23.28 44.74 17.15
N SER A 256 -23.18 43.40 17.22
CA SER A 256 -23.29 42.73 18.54
C SER A 256 -22.74 41.29 18.71
N ILE A 257 -22.16 40.62 17.71
CA ILE A 257 -21.80 39.19 17.85
C ILE A 257 -20.30 38.90 17.61
N LEU A 258 -19.41 39.72 18.19
CA LEU A 258 -17.96 39.40 18.21
C LEU A 258 -17.31 39.49 19.60
N ALA A 259 -18.07 39.78 20.66
CA ALA A 259 -17.54 39.89 22.02
C ALA A 259 -17.68 38.62 22.90
N ARG A 260 -18.32 37.53 22.43
CA ARG A 260 -18.67 36.38 23.31
C ARG A 260 -17.82 35.11 23.21
N LYS A 261 -16.77 35.06 22.36
CA LYS A 261 -15.99 33.81 22.16
C LYS A 261 -14.60 33.74 22.82
N ARG A 262 -14.19 34.72 23.64
CA ARG A 262 -12.89 34.70 24.34
C ARG A 262 -12.92 34.34 25.84
N ALA A 263 -14.09 34.08 26.44
CA ALA A 263 -14.21 33.81 27.88
C ALA A 263 -14.18 32.32 28.30
N ALA A 264 -14.16 31.37 27.36
CA ALA A 264 -14.30 29.94 27.70
C ALA A 264 -12.97 29.15 27.78
N ALA A 265 -11.82 29.79 27.56
CA ALA A 265 -10.52 29.12 27.52
C ALA A 265 -9.71 29.14 28.84
N SER A 266 -10.23 29.77 29.91
CA SER A 266 -9.46 29.97 31.16
C SER A 266 -9.80 28.97 32.30
N LYS A 267 -10.84 28.12 32.18
CA LYS A 267 -11.40 27.39 33.33
C LYS A 267 -11.09 25.89 33.44
N LYS A 268 -10.07 25.36 32.76
CA LYS A 268 -9.70 23.92 32.82
C LYS A 268 -8.24 23.63 33.19
N ARG A 269 -7.60 24.48 34.00
CA ARG A 269 -6.20 24.23 34.46
C ARG A 269 -6.01 24.25 35.98
N ALA A 270 -7.06 23.97 36.75
CA ALA A 270 -6.96 23.80 38.21
C ALA A 270 -7.76 22.56 38.63
N THR A 271 -7.11 21.40 38.56
CA THR A 271 -7.43 20.15 39.31
C THR A 271 -6.39 19.11 38.91
N ALA A 272 -5.13 19.41 39.24
CA ALA A 272 -4.07 18.42 39.32
C ALA A 272 -3.13 18.92 40.41
N VAL A 273 -2.91 18.07 41.42
CA VAL A 273 -1.83 18.00 42.43
C VAL A 273 -2.47 17.57 43.76
N PRO A 274 -1.87 16.64 44.53
CA PRO A 274 -1.20 15.39 44.18
C PRO A 274 -1.91 14.16 44.77
#